data_AF-A0A8X8YAL1-F1
#
_entry.id   AF-A0A8X8YAL1-F1
#
_cell.length_a   1.000
_cell.length_b   1.000
_cell.length_c   1.000
_cell.angle_alpha   90.00
_cell.angle_beta   90.00
_cell.angle_gamma   90.00
#
_symmetry.space_group_name_H-M   'P 1'
#
loop_
_entity.id
_entity.type
_entity.pdbx_description
1 polymer ?
#
loop_
_entity_poly.entity_id
_entity_poly.type
_entity_poly.pdbx_seq_one_letter_code
_entity_poly.pdbx_strand_id
1 'polypeptide(L)'
;MVAAANPALFNNRAACGDRYTVHCTGPTNQGVPQPCRNGPITVTIVDLCPGCAADQIDLSEQAFNQIADPAAGRIRIEYNRV
;
A
#
# COMPACT_ATOMS: atom_id res chain seq x y z
N MET A 1 -2.59 -6.15 9.58
CA MET A 1 -1.94 -5.82 8.30
C MET A 1 -1.14 -4.55 8.49
N VAL A 2 0.06 -4.50 7.91
CA VAL A 2 1.01 -3.40 8.11
C VAL A 2 1.53 -2.88 6.77
N ALA A 3 2.04 -1.65 6.79
CA ALA A 3 2.68 -1.01 5.66
C ALA A 3 3.87 -0.15 6.12
N ALA A 4 4.80 0.11 5.21
CA ALA A 4 5.87 1.08 5.34
C ALA A 4 5.52 2.35 4.56
N ALA A 5 5.73 3.51 5.17
CA ALA A 5 5.43 4.80 4.54
C ALA A 5 6.63 5.30 3.73
N ASN A 6 6.39 6.03 2.63
CA ASN A 6 7.45 6.81 1.96
C ASN A 6 8.03 7.88 2.91
N PRO A 7 9.21 8.46 2.61
CA PRO A 7 9.87 9.40 3.52
C PRO A 7 9.03 10.63 3.89
N ALA A 8 8.25 11.17 2.95
CA ALA A 8 7.40 12.34 3.20
C ALA A 8 6.23 11.99 4.14
N LEU A 9 5.57 10.85 3.92
CA LEU A 9 4.48 10.38 4.77
C LEU A 9 4.99 9.92 6.15
N PHE A 10 6.12 9.21 6.21
CA PHE A 10 6.69 8.69 7.46
C PHE A 10 7.00 9.80 8.47
N ASN A 11 7.35 11.00 7.97
CA ASN A 11 7.51 12.23 8.73
C ASN A 11 8.33 12.04 10.01
N ASN A 12 9.56 11.53 9.88
CA ASN A 12 10.45 11.25 11.00
C ASN A 12 9.79 10.44 12.14
N ARG A 13 9.13 9.31 11.78
CA ARG A 13 8.35 8.41 12.65
C ARG A 13 7.02 8.95 13.16
N ALA A 14 6.63 10.18 12.84
CA ALA A 14 5.36 10.74 13.31
C ALA A 14 4.13 9.98 12.79
N ALA A 15 4.24 9.31 11.64
CA ALA A 15 3.16 8.48 11.09
C ALA A 15 3.10 7.06 11.66
N CYS A 16 4.07 6.62 12.46
CA CYS A 16 4.01 5.28 13.05
C CYS A 16 2.78 5.13 13.95
N GLY A 17 2.00 4.08 13.74
CA GLY A 17 0.72 3.85 14.41
C GLY A 17 -0.48 4.41 13.66
N ASP A 18 -0.29 5.29 12.67
CA ASP A 18 -1.37 5.77 11.83
C ASP A 18 -2.00 4.63 11.03
N ARG A 19 -3.31 4.72 10.84
CA ARG A 19 -4.11 3.72 10.16
C ARG A 19 -4.66 4.28 8.86
N TYR A 20 -4.62 3.47 7.82
CA TYR A 20 -5.12 3.82 6.50
C TYR A 20 -6.03 2.74 5.96
N THR A 21 -7.16 3.14 5.40
CA THR A 21 -7.88 2.29 4.44
C THR A 21 -7.11 2.29 3.13
N VAL A 22 -6.98 1.13 2.49
CA VAL A 22 -6.27 0.96 1.22
C VAL A 22 -7.14 0.14 0.28
N HIS A 23 -7.37 0.62 -0.94
CA HIS A 23 -8.17 -0.02 -1.97
C HIS A 23 -7.40 -0.10 -3.28
N CYS A 24 -7.43 -1.25 -3.95
CA CYS A 24 -6.84 -1.41 -5.28
C CYS A 24 -7.75 -0.79 -6.35
N THR A 25 -7.17 0.06 -7.21
CA THR A 25 -7.89 0.76 -8.29
C THR A 25 -7.46 0.35 -9.70
N GLY A 26 -6.36 -0.41 -9.84
CA GLY A 26 -6.01 -0.99 -11.13
C GLY A 26 -4.56 -1.47 -11.27
N PRO A 27 -4.19 -1.95 -12.47
CA PRO A 27 -2.85 -2.42 -12.79
C PRO A 27 -1.85 -1.30 -12.96
N THR A 28 -0.55 -1.61 -12.85
CA THR A 28 0.54 -0.76 -13.34
C THR A 28 1.34 -1.39 -14.48
N ASN A 29 1.05 -2.65 -14.85
CA ASN A 29 1.74 -3.38 -15.91
C ASN A 29 0.75 -4.22 -16.74
N GLN A 30 1.23 -4.76 -17.86
CA GLN A 30 0.44 -5.58 -18.79
C GLN A 30 0.45 -7.09 -18.46
N GLY A 31 1.33 -7.54 -17.56
CA GLY A 31 1.44 -8.95 -17.18
C GLY A 31 0.26 -9.43 -16.33
N VAL A 32 -0.30 -8.54 -15.51
CA VAL A 32 -1.51 -8.79 -14.70
C VAL A 32 -2.52 -7.67 -14.95
N PRO A 33 -3.37 -7.77 -15.99
CA PRO A 33 -4.26 -6.68 -16.41
C PRO A 33 -5.42 -6.42 -15.43
N GLN A 34 -5.76 -7.39 -14.57
CA GLN A 34 -6.84 -7.28 -13.57
C GLN A 34 -6.34 -7.73 -12.20
N PRO A 35 -5.46 -6.96 -11.54
CA PRO A 35 -4.81 -7.42 -10.32
C PRO A 35 -5.73 -7.29 -9.10
N CYS A 36 -6.71 -6.39 -9.12
CA CYS A 36 -7.49 -6.04 -7.95
C CYS A 36 -8.40 -7.17 -7.48
N ARG A 37 -8.44 -7.34 -6.16
CA ARG A 37 -9.40 -8.17 -5.42
C ARG A 37 -10.44 -7.27 -4.75
N ASN A 38 -11.41 -7.89 -4.10
CA ASN A 38 -12.54 -7.18 -3.49
C ASN A 38 -12.16 -6.46 -2.19
N GLY A 39 -12.69 -5.26 -2.02
CA GLY A 39 -12.77 -4.55 -0.74
C GLY A 39 -11.52 -3.75 -0.33
N PRO A 40 -11.68 -2.68 0.46
CA PRO A 40 -10.55 -2.02 1.10
C PRO A 40 -10.09 -2.81 2.34
N ILE A 41 -8.82 -2.68 2.67
CA ILE A 41 -8.25 -3.17 3.93
C ILE A 41 -7.80 -2.01 4.81
N THR A 42 -7.71 -2.23 6.12
CA THR A 42 -7.03 -1.27 7.01
C THR A 42 -5.61 -1.74 7.33
N VAL A 43 -4.62 -0.90 7.08
CA VAL A 43 -3.22 -1.14 7.43
C VAL A 43 -2.74 -0.15 8.49
N THR A 44 -1.71 -0.52 9.24
CA THR A 44 -1.02 0.37 10.18
C THR A 44 0.39 0.66 9.66
N ILE A 45 0.81 1.92 9.69
CA ILE A 45 2.18 2.30 9.36
C ILE A 45 3.09 1.88 10.51
N VAL A 46 4.09 1.03 10.23
CA VAL A 46 5.03 0.54 11.25
C VAL A 46 6.49 0.69 10.85
N ASP A 47 6.76 1.09 9.60
CA ASP A 47 8.11 1.18 9.07
C ASP A 47 8.26 2.31 8.03
N LEU A 48 9.50 2.61 7.67
CA LEU A 48 9.90 3.51 6.60
C LEU A 48 10.27 2.69 5.35
N CYS A 49 9.77 3.09 4.19
CA CYS A 49 10.25 2.65 2.89
C CYS A 49 11.14 3.75 2.28
N PRO A 50 12.48 3.68 2.38
CA PRO A 50 13.36 4.76 1.92
C PRO A 50 13.34 4.96 0.40
N GLY A 51 13.06 3.88 -0.36
CA GLY A 51 13.02 3.89 -1.83
C GLY A 51 11.65 4.22 -2.43
N CYS A 52 10.61 4.36 -1.60
CA CYS A 52 9.27 4.65 -2.10
C CYS A 52 9.17 6.11 -2.55
N ALA A 53 8.56 6.33 -3.72
CA ALA A 53 8.24 7.67 -4.18
C ALA A 53 7.17 8.33 -3.28
N ALA A 54 7.02 9.65 -3.39
CA ALA A 54 6.10 10.42 -2.56
C ALA A 54 4.63 9.98 -2.66
N ASP A 55 4.25 9.34 -3.76
CA ASP A 55 2.90 8.80 -4.04
C ASP A 55 2.76 7.30 -3.70
N GLN A 56 3.75 6.71 -3.02
CA GLN A 56 3.78 5.27 -2.75
C GLN A 56 3.74 4.96 -1.25
N ILE A 57 3.17 3.81 -0.92
CA ILE A 57 3.34 3.12 0.36
C ILE A 57 3.65 1.65 0.05
N ASP A 58 4.43 1.00 0.91
CA ASP A 58 4.81 -0.39 0.71
C ASP A 58 3.99 -1.29 1.65
N LEU A 59 3.17 -2.16 1.06
CA LEU A 59 2.29 -3.04 1.82
C LEU A 59 3.04 -4.32 2.17
N SER A 60 2.88 -4.82 3.39
CA SER A 60 3.29 -6.20 3.69
C SER A 60 2.66 -7.18 2.69
N GLU A 61 3.36 -8.28 2.39
CA GLU A 61 2.86 -9.31 1.45
C GLU A 61 1.44 -9.78 1.80
N GLN A 62 1.17 -9.98 3.10
CA GLN A 62 -0.15 -10.32 3.61
C GLN A 62 -1.20 -9.26 3.24
N ALA A 63 -0.88 -7.98 3.41
CA ALA A 63 -1.79 -6.87 3.09
C ALA A 63 -2.00 -6.74 1.58
N PHE A 64 -0.93 -6.82 0.79
CA PHE A 64 -1.00 -6.76 -0.66
C PHE A 64 -1.89 -7.88 -1.22
N ASN A 65 -1.66 -9.12 -0.78
CA ASN A 65 -2.42 -10.29 -1.22
C ASN A 65 -3.92 -10.21 -0.86
N GLN A 66 -4.33 -9.38 0.11
CA GLN A 66 -5.77 -9.19 0.37
C GLN A 66 -6.45 -8.36 -0.72
N ILE A 67 -5.76 -7.34 -1.26
CA ILE A 67 -6.36 -6.40 -2.22
C ILE A 67 -5.93 -6.62 -3.67
N ALA A 68 -4.90 -7.43 -3.93
CA ALA A 68 -4.43 -7.70 -5.28
C ALA A 68 -3.69 -9.02 -5.45
N ASP A 69 -3.53 -9.46 -6.70
CA ASP A 69 -2.65 -10.56 -7.11
C ASP A 69 -1.16 -10.19 -6.91
N PRO A 70 -0.42 -10.90 -6.02
CA PRO A 70 1.01 -10.67 -5.80
C PRO A 70 1.87 -10.70 -7.06
N ALA A 71 1.46 -11.44 -8.10
CA ALA A 71 2.18 -11.47 -9.38
C ALA A 71 2.22 -10.10 -10.09
N ALA A 72 1.32 -9.19 -9.73
CA ALA A 72 1.33 -7.82 -10.26
C ALA A 72 2.55 -7.03 -9.76
N GLY A 73 3.06 -7.33 -8.56
CA GLY A 73 4.19 -6.65 -7.89
C GLY A 73 3.92 -5.20 -7.48
N ARG A 74 3.21 -4.42 -8.30
CA ARG A 74 2.77 -3.05 -8.05
C ARG A 74 1.38 -2.84 -8.65
N ILE A 75 0.58 -2.04 -7.96
CA ILE A 75 -0.81 -1.73 -8.32
C ILE A 75 -1.06 -0.24 -8.08
N ARG A 76 -2.12 0.29 -8.71
CA ARG A 76 -2.68 1.58 -8.34
C ARG A 76 -3.58 1.38 -7.12
N ILE A 77 -3.48 2.28 -6.16
CA ILE A 77 -4.28 2.26 -4.95
C ILE A 77 -4.84 3.65 -4.65
N GLU A 78 -5.95 3.66 -3.93
CA GLU A 78 -6.39 4.80 -3.13
C GLU A 78 -6.16 4.45 -1.66
N TYR A 79 -5.67 5.41 -0.87
CA TYR A 79 -5.52 5.23 0.56
C TYR A 79 -5.91 6.47 1.34
N ASN A 80 -6.69 6.30 2.41
CA ASN A 80 -7.22 7.38 3.23
C ASN A 80 -6.99 7.08 4.71
N ARG A 81 -6.57 8.09 5.48
CA ARG A 81 -6.37 7.95 6.93
C ARG A 81 -7.71 7.68 7.62
N VAL A 82 -7.69 6.82 8.65
CA VAL A 82 -8.84 6.49 9.52
C VAL A 82 -8.77 7.31 10.80
#